data_AF-A0A2T2U767-F1
#
_entry.id   AF-A0A2T2U767-F1
#
_cell.length_a   1.000
_cell.length_b   1.000
_cell.length_c   1.000
_cell.angle_alpha   90.00
_cell.angle_beta   90.00
_cell.angle_gamma   90.00
#
_symmetry.space_group_name_H-M   'P 1'
#
loop_
_entity.id
_entity.type
_entity.pdbx_description
1 polymer ?
#
loop_
_entity_poly.entity_id
_entity_poly.type
_entity_poly.pdbx_seq_one_letter_code
_entity_poly.pdbx_strand_id
1 'polypeptide(L)'
;MEDLPSQNKDMLRNLALLYIALAHNTDQDMDSAEADTIADRLQLWQAEATNETLQQAVGDALQAYTQGSAADPVREAAHAVGETVPQDLRAFILEDLMDIALADDKFLHEENSFIGELASLWEVRSEPEEKPEERKWSILNERTRDTKGWTAIHDLAYIYLTLAHETDSYLSSEELEAIQAKLSEWLPDVDDDEVLPVVKEALRLYVQNPERNVFEDAVESVKQAVPEHQRDAVLEDLRYVAGADEELLEQEQALIDDLAAAWGQSETSR
;
A
#
# COMPACT_ATOMS: atom_id res chain seq x y z
N MET A 1 -8.92 22.24 29.61
CA MET A 1 -8.22 21.22 28.78
C MET A 1 -7.19 22.03 28.04
N GLU A 2 -6.04 22.16 28.68
CA GLU A 2 -5.11 23.28 28.60
C GLU A 2 -3.73 22.68 28.33
N ASP A 3 -2.91 23.39 27.54
CA ASP A 3 -1.57 23.03 27.00
C ASP A 3 -1.51 22.08 25.79
N LEU A 4 -1.83 22.59 24.59
CA LEU A 4 -1.55 21.89 23.30
C LEU A 4 -0.98 22.73 22.12
N PRO A 5 -0.50 23.99 22.23
CA PRO A 5 0.10 24.63 21.05
C PRO A 5 1.50 24.09 20.70
N SER A 6 2.28 23.61 21.68
CA SER A 6 3.64 23.10 21.46
C SER A 6 3.66 21.65 20.96
N GLN A 7 2.84 20.79 21.57
CA GLN A 7 2.72 19.38 21.15
C GLN A 7 2.23 19.26 19.70
N ASN A 8 1.36 20.18 19.25
CA ASN A 8 0.82 20.16 17.89
C ASN A 8 1.85 20.59 16.83
N LYS A 9 2.73 21.54 17.17
CA LYS A 9 3.83 21.96 16.29
C LYS A 9 4.92 20.89 16.18
N ASP A 10 5.31 20.29 17.31
CA ASP A 10 6.31 19.24 17.32
C ASP A 10 5.80 17.98 16.58
N MET A 11 4.51 17.66 16.73
CA MET A 11 3.88 16.55 16.01
C MET A 11 3.82 16.79 14.50
N LEU A 12 3.37 17.97 14.05
CA LEU A 12 3.37 18.31 12.62
C LEU A 12 4.77 18.29 12.02
N ARG A 13 5.78 18.81 12.74
CA ARG A 13 7.17 18.76 12.30
C ARG A 13 7.65 17.31 12.16
N ASN A 14 7.31 16.44 13.12
CA ASN A 14 7.71 15.04 13.08
C ASN A 14 7.01 14.28 11.95
N LEU A 15 5.71 14.51 11.72
CA LEU A 15 4.98 13.95 10.57
C LEU A 15 5.57 14.44 9.25
N ALA A 16 5.78 15.75 9.11
CA ALA A 16 6.41 16.33 7.93
C ALA A 16 7.79 15.73 7.68
N LEU A 17 8.57 15.45 8.73
CA LEU A 17 9.88 14.82 8.59
C LEU A 17 9.79 13.36 8.12
N LEU A 18 8.80 12.58 8.59
CA LEU A 18 8.59 11.22 8.10
C LEU A 18 8.10 11.21 6.64
N TYR A 19 7.20 12.13 6.30
CA TYR A 19 6.64 12.26 4.95
C TYR A 19 7.70 12.69 3.93
N ILE A 20 8.51 13.68 4.29
CA ILE A 20 9.67 14.10 3.49
C ILE A 20 10.69 12.98 3.41
N ALA A 21 10.96 12.26 4.50
CA ALA A 21 11.92 11.16 4.48
C ALA A 21 11.48 10.02 3.57
N LEU A 22 10.18 9.74 3.45
CA LEU A 22 9.67 8.79 2.48
C LEU A 22 9.96 9.27 1.05
N ALA A 23 9.46 10.46 0.69
CA ALA A 23 9.58 11.02 -0.67
C ALA A 23 11.04 11.30 -1.10
N HIS A 24 11.93 11.71 -0.18
CA HIS A 24 13.30 12.08 -0.54
C HIS A 24 14.34 10.95 -0.41
N ASN A 25 14.06 9.87 0.33
CA ASN A 25 15.06 8.82 0.59
C ASN A 25 15.21 7.85 -0.59
N THR A 26 14.35 7.96 -1.61
CA THR A 26 14.20 6.96 -2.67
C THR A 26 14.79 7.42 -4.01
N ASP A 27 14.63 8.68 -4.40
CA ASP A 27 15.17 9.19 -5.69
C ASP A 27 16.03 10.47 -5.60
N GLN A 28 16.17 11.04 -4.41
CA GLN A 28 16.81 12.33 -4.11
C GLN A 28 16.13 13.58 -4.69
N ASP A 29 14.98 13.46 -5.35
CA ASP A 29 14.23 14.58 -5.96
C ASP A 29 12.73 14.42 -5.64
N MET A 30 12.28 14.97 -4.51
CA MET A 30 10.84 15.08 -4.22
C MET A 30 10.13 15.84 -5.34
N ASP A 31 9.15 15.20 -5.95
CA ASP A 31 8.41 15.79 -7.06
C ASP A 31 7.29 16.74 -6.58
N SER A 32 6.64 17.43 -7.52
CA SER A 32 5.58 18.39 -7.16
C SER A 32 4.29 17.71 -6.69
N ALA A 33 3.98 16.49 -7.15
CA ALA A 33 2.79 15.74 -6.78
C ALA A 33 2.90 15.16 -5.36
N GLU A 34 4.07 14.63 -5.00
CA GLU A 34 4.40 14.22 -3.64
C GLU A 34 4.35 15.42 -2.68
N ALA A 35 4.95 16.56 -3.07
CA ALA A 35 4.95 17.76 -2.24
C ALA A 35 3.54 18.31 -1.97
N ASP A 36 2.67 18.29 -3.00
CA ASP A 36 1.26 18.69 -2.87
C ASP A 36 0.50 17.68 -1.98
N THR A 37 0.73 16.38 -2.15
CA THR A 37 0.10 15.33 -1.33
C THR A 37 0.53 15.44 0.14
N ILE A 38 1.81 15.67 0.42
CA ILE A 38 2.33 15.91 1.78
C ILE A 38 1.61 17.10 2.43
N ALA A 39 1.43 18.20 1.70
CA ALA A 39 0.76 19.39 2.21
C ALA A 39 -0.72 19.12 2.55
N ASP A 40 -1.43 18.41 1.68
CA ASP A 40 -2.83 18.02 1.88
C ASP A 40 -2.99 17.10 3.10
N ARG A 41 -2.11 16.10 3.25
CA ARG A 41 -2.14 15.17 4.38
C ARG A 41 -1.87 15.88 5.70
N LEU A 42 -0.85 16.74 5.77
CA LEU A 42 -0.56 17.53 6.97
C LEU A 42 -1.72 18.47 7.35
N GLN A 43 -2.44 19.01 6.35
CA GLN A 43 -3.62 19.84 6.56
C GLN A 43 -4.80 19.04 7.16
N LEU A 44 -4.94 17.75 6.86
CA LEU A 44 -5.96 16.88 7.46
C LEU A 44 -5.69 16.62 8.95
N TRP A 45 -4.43 16.40 9.33
CA TRP A 45 -4.03 16.22 10.73
C TRP A 45 -4.21 17.47 11.59
N GLN A 46 -4.07 18.66 10.99
CA GLN A 46 -4.32 19.91 11.67
C GLN A 46 -5.19 20.84 10.82
N ALA A 47 -6.49 20.54 10.73
CA ALA A 47 -7.47 21.31 9.96
C ALA A 47 -7.54 22.81 10.33
N GLU A 48 -7.18 23.18 11.57
CA GLU A 48 -7.14 24.57 12.04
C GLU A 48 -5.76 25.25 11.84
N ALA A 49 -4.77 24.54 11.30
CA ALA A 49 -3.45 25.10 11.02
C ALA A 49 -3.54 26.21 9.98
N THR A 50 -2.78 27.29 10.20
CA THR A 50 -2.57 28.27 9.15
C THR A 50 -1.58 27.72 8.12
N ASN A 51 -1.71 28.16 6.86
CA ASN A 51 -0.75 27.82 5.80
C ASN A 51 0.70 28.17 6.20
N GLU A 52 0.91 29.27 6.93
CA GLU A 52 2.21 29.65 7.50
C GLU A 52 2.75 28.62 8.50
N THR A 53 1.89 28.01 9.33
CA THR A 53 2.30 26.96 10.29
C THR A 53 2.70 25.68 9.57
N LEU A 54 1.95 25.28 8.53
CA LEU A 54 2.27 24.12 7.71
C LEU A 54 3.58 24.32 6.94
N GLN A 55 3.74 25.47 6.29
CA GLN A 55 4.99 25.82 5.58
C GLN A 55 6.18 25.87 6.52
N GLN A 56 6.00 26.38 7.75
CA GLN A 56 7.06 26.36 8.75
C GLN A 56 7.42 24.93 9.16
N ALA A 57 6.44 24.06 9.43
CA ALA A 57 6.70 22.67 9.80
C ALA A 57 7.44 21.90 8.69
N VAL A 58 6.99 22.06 7.43
CA VAL A 58 7.64 21.48 6.25
C VAL A 58 9.06 22.03 6.08
N GLY A 59 9.25 23.36 6.22
CA GLY A 59 10.56 23.99 6.11
C GLY A 59 11.54 23.53 7.19
N ASP A 60 11.09 23.43 8.44
CA ASP A 60 11.89 22.94 9.57
C ASP A 60 12.24 21.44 9.40
N ALA A 61 11.32 20.64 8.86
CA ALA A 61 11.55 19.23 8.55
C ALA A 61 12.54 19.05 7.40
N LEU A 62 12.36 19.78 6.29
CA LEU A 62 13.30 19.76 5.15
C LEU A 62 14.71 20.21 5.57
N GLN A 63 14.79 21.22 6.44
CA GLN A 63 16.06 21.66 6.99
C GLN A 63 16.72 20.57 7.86
N ALA A 64 15.94 19.87 8.68
CA ALA A 64 16.44 18.77 9.51
C ALA A 64 16.88 17.57 8.68
N TYR A 65 16.17 17.27 7.59
CA TYR A 65 16.50 16.18 6.67
C TYR A 65 17.79 16.47 5.88
N THR A 66 17.94 17.71 5.37
CA THR A 66 19.07 18.09 4.52
C THR A 66 20.36 18.41 5.30
N GLN A 67 20.27 18.72 6.60
CA GLN A 67 21.44 19.01 7.43
C GLN A 67 21.96 17.77 8.16
N GLY A 68 23.00 17.13 7.63
CA GLY A 68 23.75 16.06 8.31
C GLY A 68 23.35 14.65 7.87
N SER A 69 23.28 13.71 8.81
CA SER A 69 22.74 12.36 8.53
C SER A 69 21.24 12.39 8.81
N ALA A 70 20.43 12.35 7.75
CA ALA A 70 18.96 12.34 7.85
C ALA A 70 18.42 11.18 8.70
N ALA A 71 19.18 10.09 8.85
CA ALA A 71 18.77 8.91 9.59
C ALA A 71 18.50 9.17 11.09
N ASP A 72 19.23 10.08 11.72
CA ASP A 72 19.05 10.38 13.15
C ASP A 72 17.78 11.18 13.46
N PRO A 73 17.50 12.32 12.81
CA PRO A 73 16.28 13.07 13.06
C PRO A 73 15.02 12.31 12.61
N VAL A 74 15.09 11.51 11.55
CA VAL A 74 13.95 10.68 11.09
C VAL A 74 13.61 9.61 12.12
N ARG A 75 14.61 8.94 12.68
CA ARG A 75 14.41 7.93 13.74
C ARG A 75 13.85 8.55 15.01
N GLU A 76 14.35 9.73 15.40
CA GLU A 76 13.80 10.47 16.55
C GLU A 76 12.33 10.86 16.33
N ALA A 77 11.98 11.31 15.12
CA ALA A 77 10.59 11.61 14.77
C ALA A 77 9.71 10.36 14.79
N ALA A 78 10.18 9.24 14.26
CA ALA A 78 9.46 7.97 14.28
C ALA A 78 9.16 7.50 15.72
N HIS A 79 10.13 7.59 16.62
CA HIS A 79 9.92 7.30 18.04
C HIS A 79 8.97 8.29 18.70
N ALA A 80 9.15 9.60 18.46
CA ALA A 80 8.30 10.62 19.05
C ALA A 80 6.84 10.44 18.63
N VAL A 81 6.56 10.19 17.34
CA VAL A 81 5.22 9.87 16.84
C VAL A 81 4.67 8.60 17.49
N GLY A 82 5.49 7.55 17.60
CA GLY A 82 5.11 6.30 18.27
C GLY A 82 4.84 6.44 19.78
N GLU A 83 5.35 7.47 20.45
CA GLU A 83 5.07 7.73 21.87
C GLU A 83 3.88 8.68 22.08
N THR A 84 3.66 9.63 21.16
CA THR A 84 2.67 10.69 21.32
C THR A 84 1.34 10.39 20.64
N VAL A 85 1.35 9.69 19.51
CA VAL A 85 0.14 9.38 18.74
C VAL A 85 -0.51 8.09 19.27
N PRO A 86 -1.82 8.11 19.58
CA PRO A 86 -2.59 6.90 19.91
C PRO A 86 -2.48 5.80 18.84
N GLN A 87 -2.48 4.54 19.25
CA GLN A 87 -2.22 3.40 18.36
C GLN A 87 -3.22 3.28 17.20
N ASP A 88 -4.49 3.58 17.47
CA ASP A 88 -5.59 3.65 16.50
C ASP A 88 -5.36 4.72 15.41
N LEU A 89 -4.65 5.80 15.75
CA LEU A 89 -4.37 6.87 14.82
C LEU A 89 -3.11 6.63 13.96
N ARG A 90 -2.23 5.72 14.36
CA ARG A 90 -0.99 5.43 13.61
C ARG A 90 -1.25 4.75 12.27
N ALA A 91 -2.35 4.00 12.16
CA ALA A 91 -2.76 3.38 10.89
C ALA A 91 -3.04 4.42 9.80
N PHE A 92 -3.65 5.56 10.15
CA PHE A 92 -3.89 6.66 9.22
C PHE A 92 -2.59 7.34 8.78
N ILE A 93 -1.56 7.37 9.63
CA ILE A 93 -0.23 7.89 9.25
C ILE A 93 0.43 6.96 8.22
N LEU A 94 0.29 5.64 8.38
CA LEU A 94 0.78 4.68 7.38
C LEU A 94 0.02 4.80 6.06
N GLU A 95 -1.29 5.05 6.11
CA GLU A 95 -2.10 5.32 4.92
C GLU A 95 -1.67 6.60 4.21
N ASP A 96 -1.39 7.67 4.95
CA ASP A 96 -0.85 8.90 4.38
C ASP A 96 0.50 8.67 3.70
N LEU A 97 1.39 7.88 4.32
CA LEU A 97 2.67 7.51 3.70
C LEU A 97 2.46 6.72 2.40
N MET A 98 1.51 5.80 2.37
CA MET A 98 1.17 5.08 1.13
C MET A 98 0.59 6.02 0.06
N ASP A 99 -0.27 6.96 0.46
CA ASP A 99 -0.84 7.96 -0.45
C ASP A 99 0.25 8.89 -1.01
N ILE A 100 1.27 9.22 -0.22
CA ILE A 100 2.41 10.04 -0.65
C ILE A 100 3.30 9.26 -1.61
N ALA A 101 3.67 8.03 -1.27
CA ALA A 101 4.48 7.20 -2.16
C ALA A 101 3.80 7.00 -3.52
N LEU A 102 2.49 6.78 -3.53
CA LEU A 102 1.71 6.60 -4.77
C LEU A 102 1.38 7.89 -5.52
N ALA A 103 1.83 9.07 -5.05
CA ALA A 103 1.40 10.35 -5.60
C ALA A 103 1.94 10.61 -7.01
N ASP A 104 3.07 10.00 -7.36
CA ASP A 104 3.73 10.09 -8.67
C ASP A 104 3.53 8.83 -9.54
N ASP A 105 2.57 7.98 -9.13
CA ASP A 105 2.27 6.66 -9.70
C ASP A 105 3.45 5.65 -9.65
N LYS A 106 4.49 5.89 -8.83
CA LYS A 106 5.55 4.91 -8.55
C LYS A 106 5.45 4.38 -7.12
N PHE A 107 6.03 3.21 -6.85
CA PHE A 107 6.13 2.69 -5.48
C PHE A 107 7.42 1.90 -5.31
N LEU A 108 8.40 2.50 -4.63
CA LEU A 108 9.78 2.00 -4.58
C LEU A 108 10.00 1.04 -3.40
N HIS A 109 10.98 0.15 -3.53
CA HIS A 109 11.34 -0.82 -2.47
C HIS A 109 11.73 -0.14 -1.16
N GLU A 110 12.44 0.98 -1.25
CA GLU A 110 12.87 1.76 -0.12
C GLU A 110 11.68 2.43 0.59
N GLU A 111 10.60 2.80 -0.12
CA GLU A 111 9.34 3.31 0.45
C GLU A 111 8.61 2.19 1.19
N ASN A 112 8.48 1.03 0.55
CA ASN A 112 7.91 -0.17 1.14
C ASN A 112 8.64 -0.56 2.43
N SER A 113 9.98 -0.62 2.37
CA SER A 113 10.83 -0.94 3.51
C SER A 113 10.67 0.07 4.64
N PHE A 114 10.65 1.37 4.31
CA PHE A 114 10.47 2.44 5.29
C PHE A 114 9.10 2.36 5.99
N ILE A 115 8.02 2.16 5.21
CA ILE A 115 6.66 2.01 5.75
C ILE A 115 6.55 0.74 6.62
N GLY A 116 7.16 -0.37 6.19
CA GLY A 116 7.19 -1.63 6.93
C GLY A 116 7.98 -1.53 8.25
N GLU A 117 9.10 -0.81 8.26
CA GLU A 117 9.86 -0.50 9.48
C GLU A 117 9.03 0.32 10.47
N LEU A 118 8.31 1.34 10.00
CA LEU A 118 7.42 2.15 10.85
C LEU A 118 6.23 1.35 11.39
N ALA A 119 5.59 0.54 10.55
CA ALA A 119 4.50 -0.34 10.96
C ALA A 119 4.94 -1.31 12.06
N SER A 120 6.12 -1.89 11.90
CA SER A 120 6.75 -2.77 12.90
C SER A 120 7.11 -2.01 14.19
N LEU A 121 7.70 -0.82 14.07
CA LEU A 121 8.10 0.03 15.20
C LEU A 121 6.90 0.47 16.04
N TRP A 122 5.77 0.75 15.40
CA TRP A 122 4.57 1.26 16.04
C TRP A 122 3.60 0.18 16.51
N GLU A 123 3.93 -1.09 16.28
CA GLU A 123 3.09 -2.26 16.54
C GLU A 123 1.67 -2.09 15.93
N VAL A 124 1.60 -1.50 14.73
CA VAL A 124 0.34 -1.38 14.01
C VAL A 124 0.03 -2.73 13.40
N ARG A 125 -0.90 -3.45 14.02
CA ARG A 125 -1.46 -4.70 13.49
C ARG A 125 -2.69 -4.35 12.67
N SER A 126 -2.80 -4.93 11.47
CA SER A 126 -4.06 -4.96 10.72
C SER A 126 -5.14 -5.64 11.55
N GLU A 127 -6.00 -4.88 12.21
CA GLU A 127 -7.36 -5.30 12.52
C GLU A 127 -8.32 -4.47 11.66
N PRO A 128 -9.27 -5.09 10.94
CA PRO A 128 -10.17 -4.36 10.05
C PRO A 128 -11.23 -3.60 10.85
N GLU A 129 -11.25 -2.27 10.74
CA GLU A 129 -12.31 -1.41 11.31
C GLU A 129 -13.45 -1.15 10.30
N GLU A 130 -14.70 -1.18 10.79
CA GLU A 130 -15.96 -1.02 10.04
C GLU A 130 -16.49 0.42 10.00
N LYS A 131 -17.24 0.81 8.93
CA LYS A 131 -18.69 1.21 8.94
C LYS A 131 -19.31 1.56 7.53
N PRO A 132 -20.66 1.67 7.38
CA PRO A 132 -21.54 1.11 6.31
C PRO A 132 -21.85 2.10 5.13
N GLU A 133 -22.34 1.71 3.94
CA GLU A 133 -23.70 1.21 3.58
C GLU A 133 -23.79 0.52 2.17
N GLU A 134 -24.65 -0.50 2.10
CA GLU A 134 -25.38 -1.21 1.00
C GLU A 134 -25.08 -1.07 -0.54
N ARG A 135 -24.28 -2.03 -1.06
CA ARG A 135 -24.41 -3.00 -2.22
C ARG A 135 -25.21 -2.75 -3.52
N LYS A 136 -24.58 -3.18 -4.64
CA LYS A 136 -24.98 -4.22 -5.66
C LYS A 136 -23.86 -4.25 -6.73
N TRP A 137 -23.11 -5.32 -7.03
CA TRP A 137 -23.44 -6.58 -7.72
C TRP A 137 -22.48 -7.71 -7.30
N SER A 138 -22.84 -8.97 -7.56
CA SER A 138 -22.30 -10.15 -6.89
C SER A 138 -21.94 -11.27 -7.85
N ILE A 139 -20.64 -11.51 -8.07
CA ILE A 139 -20.10 -12.85 -8.40
C ILE A 139 -18.79 -13.15 -7.63
N LEU A 140 -17.93 -12.16 -7.31
CA LEU A 140 -16.81 -12.32 -6.34
C LEU A 140 -17.14 -11.84 -4.90
N ASN A 141 -18.38 -11.43 -4.67
CA ASN A 141 -18.92 -10.97 -3.38
C ASN A 141 -19.52 -12.11 -2.52
N GLU A 142 -19.40 -13.38 -2.95
CA GLU A 142 -19.83 -14.51 -2.13
C GLU A 142 -18.74 -14.85 -1.10
N ARG A 143 -18.90 -14.18 0.05
CA ARG A 143 -18.30 -14.41 1.36
C ARG A 143 -17.62 -15.77 1.56
N THR A 144 -16.30 -15.75 1.54
CA THR A 144 -15.39 -16.58 2.34
C THR A 144 -14.07 -15.80 2.40
N ARG A 145 -13.52 -15.34 3.52
CA ARG A 145 -13.63 -15.74 4.94
C ARG A 145 -13.88 -14.52 5.86
N ASP A 146 -14.56 -14.76 6.98
CA ASP A 146 -15.02 -13.77 7.97
C ASP A 146 -13.93 -12.84 8.54
N THR A 147 -13.72 -11.66 7.92
CA THR A 147 -13.36 -10.40 8.60
C THR A 147 -13.80 -9.18 7.78
N LYS A 148 -15.02 -8.69 8.03
CA LYS A 148 -15.43 -7.26 7.95
C LYS A 148 -14.94 -6.39 6.76
N GLY A 149 -15.07 -6.85 5.52
CA GLY A 149 -14.86 -6.00 4.32
C GLY A 149 -13.91 -6.59 3.27
N TRP A 150 -13.01 -7.46 3.71
CA TRP A 150 -12.10 -8.20 2.83
C TRP A 150 -12.86 -9.19 1.93
N THR A 151 -12.52 -9.23 0.65
CA THR A 151 -13.17 -10.08 -0.37
C THR A 151 -12.13 -10.77 -1.25
N ALA A 152 -12.57 -11.72 -2.08
CA ALA A 152 -11.69 -12.40 -3.03
C ALA A 152 -10.98 -11.46 -4.02
N ILE A 153 -11.47 -10.23 -4.23
CA ILE A 153 -10.76 -9.24 -5.05
C ILE A 153 -9.54 -8.65 -4.33
N HIS A 154 -9.59 -8.56 -3.00
CA HIS A 154 -8.45 -8.17 -2.17
C HIS A 154 -7.41 -9.29 -2.15
N ASP A 155 -7.86 -10.54 -2.07
CA ASP A 155 -6.98 -11.71 -2.21
C ASP A 155 -6.34 -11.75 -3.60
N LEU A 156 -7.08 -11.42 -4.66
CA LEU A 156 -6.55 -11.34 -6.02
C LEU A 156 -5.50 -10.23 -6.16
N ALA A 157 -5.80 -9.03 -5.64
CA ALA A 157 -4.85 -7.92 -5.59
C ALA A 157 -3.59 -8.29 -4.82
N TYR A 158 -3.72 -8.99 -3.68
CA TYR A 158 -2.59 -9.47 -2.89
C TYR A 158 -1.72 -10.47 -3.66
N ILE A 159 -2.34 -11.42 -4.39
CA ILE A 159 -1.59 -12.36 -5.24
C ILE A 159 -0.85 -11.61 -6.36
N TYR A 160 -1.49 -10.62 -6.99
CA TYR A 160 -0.86 -9.83 -8.05
C TYR A 160 0.34 -9.04 -7.53
N LEU A 161 0.20 -8.36 -6.38
CA LEU A 161 1.28 -7.64 -5.71
C LEU A 161 2.41 -8.56 -5.25
N THR A 162 2.08 -9.75 -4.74
CA THR A 162 3.09 -10.73 -4.33
C THR A 162 3.88 -11.24 -5.53
N LEU A 163 3.20 -11.50 -6.65
CA LEU A 163 3.88 -11.92 -7.88
C LEU A 163 4.83 -10.84 -8.39
N ALA A 164 4.35 -9.60 -8.50
CA ALA A 164 5.14 -8.50 -9.03
C ALA A 164 6.33 -8.16 -8.13
N HIS A 165 6.14 -8.11 -6.79
CA HIS A 165 7.20 -7.67 -5.88
C HIS A 165 8.08 -8.79 -5.30
N GLU A 166 7.61 -10.02 -5.05
CA GLU A 166 8.44 -11.04 -4.36
C GLU A 166 9.58 -11.56 -5.25
N THR A 167 9.48 -11.41 -6.56
CA THR A 167 10.36 -12.04 -7.55
C THR A 167 11.61 -11.23 -7.84
N ASP A 168 11.50 -9.90 -7.84
CA ASP A 168 12.59 -8.96 -8.06
C ASP A 168 12.78 -7.93 -6.92
N SER A 169 11.88 -7.91 -5.93
CA SER A 169 11.83 -6.94 -4.82
C SER A 169 11.55 -5.51 -5.26
N TYR A 170 10.93 -5.31 -6.42
CA TYR A 170 10.56 -4.03 -7.01
C TYR A 170 9.10 -4.08 -7.47
N LEU A 171 8.41 -2.95 -7.50
CA LEU A 171 7.06 -2.87 -8.08
C LEU A 171 7.05 -1.64 -8.99
N SER A 172 7.15 -1.87 -10.30
CA SER A 172 7.16 -0.79 -11.28
C SER A 172 5.81 -0.08 -11.37
N SER A 173 5.82 1.16 -11.86
CA SER A 173 4.61 1.91 -12.22
C SER A 173 3.75 1.14 -13.21
N GLU A 174 4.40 0.50 -14.19
CA GLU A 174 3.77 -0.28 -15.24
C GLU A 174 3.07 -1.52 -14.69
N GLU A 175 3.67 -2.21 -13.71
CA GLU A 175 3.04 -3.33 -13.02
C GLU A 175 1.87 -2.88 -12.14
N LEU A 176 2.02 -1.77 -11.42
CA LEU A 176 0.93 -1.23 -10.60
C LEU A 176 -0.27 -0.80 -11.46
N GLU A 177 -0.02 -0.12 -12.57
CA GLU A 177 -1.04 0.23 -13.58
C GLU A 177 -1.68 -1.04 -14.17
N ALA A 178 -0.88 -2.06 -14.48
CA ALA A 178 -1.38 -3.33 -14.98
C ALA A 178 -2.27 -4.03 -13.94
N ILE A 179 -1.89 -4.01 -12.66
CA ILE A 179 -2.68 -4.55 -11.56
C ILE A 179 -4.01 -3.83 -11.45
N GLN A 180 -4.01 -2.49 -11.44
CA GLN A 180 -5.23 -1.70 -11.36
C GLN A 180 -6.15 -1.95 -12.57
N ALA A 181 -5.59 -1.97 -13.78
CA ALA A 181 -6.33 -2.25 -15.01
C ALA A 181 -6.98 -3.64 -14.96
N LYS A 182 -6.22 -4.67 -14.54
CA LYS A 182 -6.75 -6.02 -14.41
C LYS A 182 -7.82 -6.14 -13.34
N LEU A 183 -7.63 -5.53 -12.18
CA LEU A 183 -8.67 -5.53 -11.13
C LEU A 183 -9.94 -4.80 -11.57
N SER A 184 -9.83 -3.73 -12.35
CA SER A 184 -10.99 -3.04 -12.96
C SER A 184 -11.74 -3.95 -13.97
N GLU A 185 -11.02 -4.78 -14.75
CA GLU A 185 -11.66 -5.79 -15.62
C GLU A 185 -12.47 -6.84 -14.84
N TRP A 186 -12.05 -7.19 -13.62
CA TRP A 186 -12.79 -8.09 -12.71
C TRP A 186 -13.92 -7.39 -11.94
N LEU A 187 -13.93 -6.05 -11.93
CA LEU A 187 -14.93 -5.20 -11.30
C LEU A 187 -15.61 -4.24 -12.30
N PRO A 188 -16.23 -4.73 -13.40
CA PRO A 188 -16.70 -3.86 -14.50
C PRO A 188 -17.88 -2.93 -14.14
N ASP A 189 -18.49 -3.11 -12.97
CA ASP A 189 -19.59 -2.29 -12.45
C ASP A 189 -19.12 -1.28 -11.37
N VAL A 190 -17.81 -1.19 -11.16
CA VAL A 190 -17.16 -0.36 -10.14
C VAL A 190 -16.33 0.69 -10.86
N ASP A 191 -16.44 1.95 -10.43
CA ASP A 191 -15.65 3.04 -11.00
C ASP A 191 -14.16 2.86 -10.60
N ASP A 192 -13.22 3.35 -11.42
CA ASP A 192 -11.77 3.13 -11.21
C ASP A 192 -11.27 3.69 -9.85
N ASP A 193 -11.98 4.66 -9.27
CA ASP A 193 -11.73 5.25 -7.96
C ASP A 193 -12.05 4.31 -6.78
N GLU A 194 -12.86 3.27 -7.00
CA GLU A 194 -13.19 2.23 -6.02
C GLU A 194 -12.28 0.99 -6.15
N VAL A 195 -11.51 0.87 -7.25
CA VAL A 195 -10.47 -0.17 -7.41
C VAL A 195 -9.20 0.19 -6.63
N LEU A 196 -8.84 1.46 -6.59
CA LEU A 196 -7.64 1.94 -5.91
C LEU A 196 -7.62 1.62 -4.39
N PRO A 197 -8.73 1.79 -3.63
CA PRO A 197 -8.82 1.32 -2.25
C PRO A 197 -8.51 -0.18 -2.08
N VAL A 198 -8.98 -1.05 -2.98
CA VAL A 198 -8.70 -2.50 -2.93
C VAL A 198 -7.20 -2.76 -3.06
N VAL A 199 -6.55 -2.08 -4.00
CA VAL A 199 -5.08 -2.17 -4.19
C VAL A 199 -4.34 -1.68 -2.95
N LYS A 200 -4.74 -0.54 -2.38
CA LYS A 200 -4.13 0.02 -1.16
C LYS A 200 -4.31 -0.90 0.06
N GLU A 201 -5.49 -1.50 0.24
CA GLU A 201 -5.73 -2.44 1.33
C GLU A 201 -4.91 -3.73 1.17
N ALA A 202 -4.79 -4.25 -0.05
CA ALA A 202 -3.94 -5.40 -0.36
C ALA A 202 -2.45 -5.10 -0.14
N LEU A 203 -2.00 -3.93 -0.59
CA LEU A 203 -0.63 -3.47 -0.38
C LEU A 203 -0.31 -3.32 1.10
N ARG A 204 -1.24 -2.73 1.88
CA ARG A 204 -1.11 -2.63 3.34
C ARG A 204 -0.92 -3.99 3.99
N LEU A 205 -1.70 -5.00 3.59
CA LEU A 205 -1.53 -6.36 4.10
C LEU A 205 -0.17 -6.96 3.70
N TYR A 206 0.25 -6.75 2.45
CA TYR A 206 1.53 -7.22 1.93
C TYR A 206 2.73 -6.65 2.70
N VAL A 207 2.76 -5.33 2.89
CA VAL A 207 3.80 -4.63 3.67
C VAL A 207 3.84 -5.12 5.12
N GLN A 208 2.67 -5.35 5.73
CA GLN A 208 2.58 -5.70 7.15
C GLN A 208 2.81 -7.19 7.44
N ASN A 209 2.50 -8.08 6.49
CA ASN A 209 2.58 -9.53 6.68
C ASN A 209 2.99 -10.24 5.37
N PRO A 210 4.28 -10.23 5.00
CA PRO A 210 4.78 -10.92 3.81
C PRO A 210 4.92 -12.45 4.01
N GLU A 211 4.22 -13.04 4.99
CA GLU A 211 4.36 -14.47 5.29
C GLU A 211 3.64 -15.36 4.25
N ARG A 212 4.28 -16.47 3.85
CA ARG A 212 3.74 -17.45 2.89
C ARG A 212 2.36 -18.01 3.24
N ASN A 213 1.99 -18.05 4.51
CA ASN A 213 0.68 -18.52 4.96
C ASN A 213 -0.46 -17.60 4.49
N VAL A 214 -0.24 -16.28 4.43
CA VAL A 214 -1.20 -15.30 3.92
C VAL A 214 -1.38 -15.48 2.42
N PHE A 215 -0.27 -15.67 1.70
CA PHE A 215 -0.30 -15.97 0.27
C PHE A 215 -1.05 -17.28 -0.03
N GLU A 216 -0.74 -18.38 0.66
CA GLU A 216 -1.44 -19.67 0.48
C GLU A 216 -2.95 -19.56 0.77
N ASP A 217 -3.34 -18.83 1.81
CA ASP A 217 -4.74 -18.58 2.14
C ASP A 217 -5.44 -17.73 1.05
N ALA A 218 -4.78 -16.70 0.52
CA ALA A 218 -5.29 -15.88 -0.58
C ALA A 218 -5.48 -16.71 -1.86
N VAL A 219 -4.50 -17.56 -2.20
CA VAL A 219 -4.55 -18.48 -3.35
C VAL A 219 -5.74 -19.44 -3.26
N GLU A 220 -6.00 -20.01 -2.08
CA GLU A 220 -7.14 -20.92 -1.87
C GLU A 220 -8.48 -20.15 -1.86
N SER A 221 -8.50 -18.93 -1.33
CA SER A 221 -9.68 -18.05 -1.36
C SER A 221 -10.09 -17.71 -2.80
N VAL A 222 -9.15 -17.22 -3.62
CA VAL A 222 -9.37 -16.92 -5.04
C VAL A 222 -9.80 -18.17 -5.81
N LYS A 223 -9.20 -19.34 -5.53
CA LYS A 223 -9.61 -20.61 -6.14
C LYS A 223 -11.08 -20.95 -5.90
N GLN A 224 -11.58 -20.67 -4.69
CA GLN A 224 -12.96 -20.95 -4.30
C GLN A 224 -13.93 -19.93 -4.89
N ALA A 225 -13.52 -18.67 -4.99
CA ALA A 225 -14.33 -17.59 -5.51
C ALA A 225 -14.39 -17.54 -7.05
N VAL A 226 -13.27 -17.84 -7.73
CA VAL A 226 -13.17 -17.80 -9.20
C VAL A 226 -13.63 -19.14 -9.79
N PRO A 227 -14.66 -19.14 -10.66
CA PRO A 227 -15.08 -20.33 -11.38
C PRO A 227 -13.92 -21.00 -12.12
N GLU A 228 -13.89 -22.33 -12.16
CA GLU A 228 -12.80 -23.10 -12.77
C GLU A 228 -12.47 -22.65 -14.21
N HIS A 229 -13.49 -22.35 -15.03
CA HIS A 229 -13.33 -21.88 -16.40
C HIS A 229 -12.75 -20.45 -16.54
N GLN A 230 -12.62 -19.71 -15.44
CA GLN A 230 -12.06 -18.36 -15.39
C GLN A 230 -10.68 -18.32 -14.72
N ARG A 231 -10.19 -19.43 -14.15
CA ARG A 231 -8.87 -19.48 -13.51
C ARG A 231 -7.74 -19.29 -14.52
N ASP A 232 -7.92 -19.72 -15.77
CA ASP A 232 -6.95 -19.47 -16.84
C ASP A 232 -6.83 -17.98 -17.16
N ALA A 233 -7.93 -17.21 -17.06
CA ALA A 233 -7.89 -15.76 -17.22
C ALA A 233 -7.08 -15.09 -16.10
N VAL A 234 -7.21 -15.56 -14.86
CA VAL A 234 -6.37 -15.07 -13.75
C VAL A 234 -4.89 -15.39 -13.99
N LEU A 235 -4.56 -16.57 -14.51
CA LEU A 235 -3.18 -16.92 -14.86
C LEU A 235 -2.64 -16.09 -16.03
N GLU A 236 -3.49 -15.75 -17.00
CA GLU A 236 -3.13 -14.81 -18.08
C GLU A 236 -2.89 -13.39 -17.55
N ASP A 237 -3.72 -12.92 -16.62
CA ASP A 237 -3.54 -11.64 -15.97
C ASP A 237 -2.25 -11.58 -15.16
N LEU A 238 -1.92 -12.64 -14.42
CA LEU A 238 -0.64 -12.74 -13.71
C LEU A 238 0.57 -12.63 -14.64
N ARG A 239 0.53 -13.30 -15.81
CA ARG A 239 1.59 -13.16 -16.82
C ARG A 239 1.64 -11.77 -17.43
N TYR A 240 0.48 -11.12 -17.56
CA TYR A 240 0.40 -9.75 -18.08
C TYR A 240 0.99 -8.75 -17.09
N VAL A 241 0.63 -8.87 -15.81
CA VAL A 241 1.16 -8.04 -14.73
C VAL A 241 2.67 -8.21 -14.63
N ALA A 242 3.17 -9.43 -14.46
CA ALA A 242 4.61 -9.71 -14.34
C ALA A 242 5.42 -9.47 -15.64
N GLY A 243 4.77 -9.08 -16.73
CA GLY A 243 5.46 -8.69 -17.97
C GLY A 243 5.20 -7.24 -18.35
N ALA A 244 4.58 -6.45 -17.46
CA ALA A 244 4.18 -5.08 -17.75
C ALA A 244 5.39 -4.15 -17.93
N ASP A 245 6.50 -4.46 -17.25
CA ASP A 245 7.78 -3.76 -17.32
C ASP A 245 8.71 -4.27 -18.46
N GLU A 246 8.18 -5.12 -19.35
CA GLU A 246 8.89 -5.81 -20.43
C GLU A 246 9.85 -6.95 -19.98
N GLU A 247 9.90 -7.33 -18.69
CA GLU A 247 10.77 -8.38 -18.16
C GLU A 247 10.02 -9.47 -17.35
N LEU A 248 9.55 -10.53 -18.00
CA LEU A 248 9.05 -11.71 -17.28
C LEU A 248 10.22 -12.59 -16.78
N LEU A 249 10.43 -12.64 -15.48
CA LEU A 249 11.49 -13.41 -14.81
C LEU A 249 11.16 -14.90 -14.68
N GLU A 250 12.21 -15.73 -14.55
CA GLU A 250 12.06 -17.18 -14.34
C GLU A 250 11.31 -17.49 -13.02
N GLN A 251 11.49 -16.65 -12.00
CA GLN A 251 10.86 -16.77 -10.69
C GLN A 251 9.36 -16.49 -10.75
N GLU A 252 8.94 -15.48 -11.52
CA GLU A 252 7.53 -15.16 -11.76
C GLU A 252 6.85 -16.29 -12.52
N GLN A 253 7.50 -16.77 -13.57
CA GLN A 253 6.99 -17.90 -14.34
C GLN A 253 6.84 -19.15 -13.46
N ALA A 254 7.80 -19.42 -12.57
CA ALA A 254 7.71 -20.53 -11.62
C ALA A 254 6.54 -20.37 -10.63
N LEU A 255 6.31 -19.15 -10.12
CA LEU A 255 5.20 -18.86 -9.20
C LEU A 255 3.84 -19.02 -9.90
N ILE A 256 3.73 -18.57 -11.16
CA ILE A 256 2.53 -18.75 -12.00
C ILE A 256 2.29 -20.25 -12.27
N ASP A 257 3.33 -21.02 -12.54
CA ASP A 257 3.22 -22.46 -12.78
C ASP A 257 2.80 -23.22 -11.50
N ASP A 258 3.33 -22.84 -10.34
CA ASP A 258 2.93 -23.38 -9.04
C ASP A 258 1.46 -23.06 -8.74
N LEU A 259 1.00 -21.84 -9.06
CA LEU A 259 -0.40 -21.44 -8.92
C LEU A 259 -1.32 -22.23 -9.85
N ALA A 260 -0.90 -22.41 -11.12
CA ALA A 260 -1.62 -23.23 -12.08
C ALA A 260 -1.76 -24.67 -11.59
N ALA A 261 -0.70 -25.24 -11.01
CA ALA A 261 -0.73 -26.57 -10.41
C ALA A 261 -1.69 -26.62 -9.19
N ALA A 262 -1.64 -25.63 -8.30
CA ALA A 262 -2.51 -25.53 -7.12
C ALA A 262 -4.00 -25.46 -7.49
N TRP A 263 -4.32 -24.85 -8.64
CA TRP A 263 -5.67 -24.70 -9.16
C TRP A 263 -6.14 -25.85 -10.06
N GLY A 264 -5.28 -26.83 -10.33
CA GLY A 264 -5.57 -27.99 -11.17
C GLY A 264 -5.50 -27.71 -12.68
N GLN A 265 -4.90 -26.58 -13.07
CA GLN A 265 -4.71 -26.16 -14.46
C GLN A 265 -3.41 -26.66 -15.09
N SER A 266 -2.69 -27.58 -14.43
CA SER A 266 -1.44 -28.14 -14.93
C SER A 266 -1.64 -28.83 -16.30
N GLU A 267 -1.07 -28.20 -17.33
CA GLU A 267 -0.91 -28.65 -18.72
C GLU A 267 -1.95 -29.64 -19.25
N THR A 268 -3.05 -29.11 -19.79
CA THR A 268 -3.68 -29.73 -20.96
C THR A 268 -3.87 -28.70 -22.07
N SER A 269 -2.78 -28.35 -22.77
CA SER A 269 -2.72 -28.51 -24.24
C SER A 269 -1.34 -28.16 -24.79
N ARG A 270 -0.80 -29.14 -25.50
CA ARG A 270 0.25 -29.02 -26.51
C ARG A 270 -0.14 -28.09 -27.65
#